data_AF-A0A1F9UNZ5-F1
#
_entry.id   AF-A0A1F9UNZ5-F1
#
_cell.length_a   1.000
_cell.length_b   1.000
_cell.length_c   1.000
_cell.angle_alpha   90.00
_cell.angle_beta   90.00
_cell.angle_gamma   90.00
#
_symmetry.space_group_name_H-M   'P 1'
#
loop_
_entity.id
_entity.type
_entity.pdbx_description
1 polymer ?
#
loop_
_entity_poly.entity_id
_entity_poly.type
_entity_poly.pdbx_seq_one_letter_code
_entity_poly.pdbx_strand_id
1 'polypeptide(L)'
;MHIIVLGIACLSVQFFAKYAGMNVKKVLYDLVGLGGLFFLLTAASGLDIGGGDTLRHIVGLVGVISPIMGWLCLLGGTLMGVLDLLIHHERLLPH
;
A
#
# COMPACT_ATOMS: atom_id res chain seq x y z
N MET A 1 0.54 -4.14 15.85
CA MET A 1 1.96 -4.21 15.44
C MET A 1 2.15 -4.66 13.99
N HIS A 2 1.52 -5.75 13.53
CA HIS A 2 1.71 -6.26 12.15
C HIS A 2 1.37 -5.27 11.02
N ILE A 3 0.30 -4.48 11.17
CA ILE A 3 -0.15 -3.51 10.15
C ILE A 3 0.87 -2.38 9.95
N ILE A 4 1.58 -1.97 11.01
CA ILE A 4 2.61 -0.91 10.93
C ILE A 4 3.79 -1.40 10.10
N VAL A 5 4.27 -2.63 10.36
CA VAL A 5 5.36 -3.24 9.61
C VAL A 5 4.97 -3.38 8.14
N LEU A 6 3.73 -3.79 7.86
CA LEU A 6 3.20 -3.90 6.49
C LEU A 6 3.15 -2.53 5.79
N GLY A 7 2.69 -1.48 6.49
CA GLY A 7 2.64 -0.12 5.96
C GLY A 7 4.03 0.42 5.61
N ILE A 8 5.01 0.22 6.50
CA ILE A 8 6.41 0.61 6.27
C ILE A 8 7.00 -0.17 5.10
N ALA A 9 6.75 -1.49 5.04
CA ALA A 9 7.20 -2.32 3.93
C ALA A 9 6.64 -1.82 2.60
N CYS A 10 5.35 -1.54 2.50
CA CYS A 10 4.73 -0.99 1.29
C CYS A 10 5.29 0.36 0.87
N LEU A 11 5.52 1.28 1.81
CA LEU A 11 6.13 2.59 1.51
C LEU A 11 7.58 2.45 1.05
N SER A 12 8.32 1.49 1.62
CA SER A 12 9.72 1.25 1.25
C SER A 12 9.88 0.80 -0.21
N VAL A 13 8.88 0.13 -0.80
CA VAL A 13 8.90 -0.29 -2.20
C VAL A 13 9.05 0.90 -3.16
N GLN A 14 8.40 2.03 -2.89
CA GLN A 14 8.55 3.24 -3.72
C GLN A 14 9.97 3.81 -3.67
N PHE A 15 10.58 3.80 -2.48
CA PHE A 15 11.96 4.23 -2.31
C PHE A 15 12.92 3.30 -3.05
N PHE A 16 12.77 1.98 -2.88
CA PHE A 16 13.57 0.99 -3.61
C PHE A 16 13.41 1.12 -5.13
N ALA A 17 12.19 1.34 -5.64
CA ALA A 17 11.95 1.56 -7.06
C ALA A 17 12.66 2.82 -7.58
N LYS A 18 12.64 3.90 -6.80
CA LYS A 18 13.36 5.15 -7.11
C LYS A 18 14.88 4.95 -7.11
N TYR A 19 15.43 4.21 -6.15
CA TYR A 19 16.86 3.89 -6.08
C TYR A 19 17.31 2.94 -7.19
N ALA A 20 16.46 2.01 -7.62
CA ALA A 20 16.73 1.10 -8.73
C ALA A 20 16.68 1.78 -10.12
N GLY A 21 16.43 3.09 -10.18
CA GLY A 21 16.28 3.82 -11.45
C GLY A 21 15.05 3.39 -12.25
N MET A 22 14.12 2.64 -11.65
CA MET A 22 12.88 2.26 -12.29
C MET A 22 11.98 3.49 -12.39
N ASN A 23 11.26 3.61 -13.50
CA ASN A 23 10.35 4.72 -13.71
C ASN A 23 9.21 4.65 -12.68
N VAL A 24 9.36 5.42 -11.60
CA VAL A 24 8.45 5.45 -10.43
C VAL A 24 7.03 5.92 -10.81
N LYS A 25 6.86 6.42 -12.04
CA LYS A 25 5.55 6.75 -12.64
C LYS A 25 4.68 5.53 -12.98
N LYS A 26 5.16 4.29 -12.81
CA LYS A 26 4.29 3.12 -12.93
C LYS A 26 3.22 3.18 -11.83
N VAL A 27 1.96 3.23 -12.27
CA VAL A 27 0.74 3.17 -11.45
C VAL A 27 0.82 2.12 -10.34
N LEU A 28 1.56 1.03 -10.61
CA LEU A 28 1.88 -0.02 -9.66
C LEU A 28 2.46 0.47 -8.32
N TYR A 29 3.55 1.24 -8.39
CA TYR A 29 4.30 1.64 -7.20
C TYR A 29 3.52 2.68 -6.40
N ASP A 30 2.74 3.50 -7.11
CA ASP A 30 1.84 4.48 -6.52
C ASP A 30 0.69 3.79 -5.76
N LEU A 31 0.09 2.74 -6.33
CA LEU A 31 -0.93 1.93 -5.65
C LEU A 31 -0.39 1.25 -4.39
N VAL A 32 0.75 0.56 -4.48
CA VAL A 32 1.35 -0.11 -3.31
C VAL A 32 1.71 0.91 -2.23
N GLY A 33 2.23 2.06 -2.63
CA GLY A 33 2.53 3.19 -1.76
C GLY A 33 1.32 3.74 -1.02
N LEU A 34 0.24 4.00 -1.75
CA LEU A 34 -1.04 4.46 -1.21
C LEU A 34 -1.60 3.44 -0.22
N GLY A 35 -1.51 2.16 -0.53
CA GLY A 35 -1.91 1.06 0.36
C GLY A 35 -1.12 1.07 1.68
N GLY A 36 0.18 1.32 1.61
CA GLY A 36 1.03 1.47 2.81
C GLY A 36 0.60 2.65 3.71
N LEU A 37 0.16 3.74 3.10
CA LEU A 37 -0.37 4.93 3.78
C LEU A 37 -1.69 4.62 4.51
N PHE A 38 -2.59 3.87 3.87
CA PHE A 38 -3.82 3.39 4.50
C PHE A 38 -3.56 2.40 5.65
N PHE A 39 -2.54 1.54 5.55
CA PHE A 39 -2.15 0.68 6.67
C PHE A 39 -1.60 1.47 7.86
N LEU A 40 -0.77 2.49 7.61
CA LEU A 40 -0.29 3.40 8.65
C LEU A 40 -1.43 4.19 9.30
N LEU A 41 -2.39 4.66 8.51
CA LEU A 41 -3.57 5.35 9.01
C LEU A 41 -4.42 4.44 9.89
N THR A 42 -4.58 3.17 9.51
CA THR A 42 -5.26 2.15 10.33
C THR A 42 -4.56 1.96 11.67
N ALA A 43 -3.23 1.87 11.65
CA ALA A 43 -2.44 1.71 12.87
C ALA A 43 -2.51 2.95 13.78
N ALA A 44 -2.54 4.15 13.19
CA ALA A 44 -2.73 5.40 13.91
C ALA A 44 -4.13 5.50 14.53
N SER A 45 -5.17 5.02 13.83
CA SER A 45 -6.53 4.96 14.35
C SER A 45 -6.71 3.95 15.50
N GLY A 46 -5.85 2.93 15.58
CA GLY A 46 -5.83 1.99 16.70
C GLY A 46 -5.15 2.52 17.97
N LEU A 47 -4.48 3.67 17.89
CA LEU A 47 -3.96 4.36 19.08
C LEU A 47 -5.13 5.11 19.72
N ASP A 48 -5.54 4.71 20.92
CA ASP A 48 -6.57 5.42 21.70
C ASP A 48 -5.98 6.79 22.12
N ILE A 49 -6.22 7.78 21.27
CA ILE A 49 -5.96 9.19 21.58
C ILE A 49 -7.22 9.65 22.30
N GLY A 50 -7.11 9.95 23.60
CA GLY A 50 -8.21 10.36 24.48
C GLY A 50 -8.86 11.70 24.07
N GLY A 51 -9.44 11.74 22.88
CA GLY A 51 -10.21 12.84 22.31
C GLY A 51 -11.71 12.58 22.46
N GLY A 52 -12.49 13.67 22.38
CA GLY A 52 -13.94 13.65 22.56
C GLY A 52 -14.68 12.67 21.64
N ASP A 53 -15.92 12.34 21.98
CA ASP A 53 -16.72 11.25 21.38
C ASP A 53 -16.82 11.32 19.84
N THR A 54 -16.83 12.52 19.27
CA THR A 54 -16.84 12.74 17.81
C THR A 54 -15.55 12.24 17.14
N LEU A 55 -14.40 12.46 17.77
CA LEU A 55 -13.10 12.01 17.27
C LEU A 55 -13.01 10.48 17.30
N ARG A 56 -13.51 9.87 18.38
CA ARG A 56 -13.63 8.40 18.49
C ARG A 56 -14.48 7.79 17.39
N HIS A 57 -15.60 8.42 17.03
CA HIS A 57 -16.49 7.90 16.00
C HIS A 57 -15.87 7.95 14.60
N ILE A 58 -15.16 9.04 14.28
CA ILE A 58 -14.44 9.19 13.00
C ILE A 58 -13.25 8.22 12.94
N VAL A 59 -12.48 8.13 14.03
CA VAL A 59 -11.34 7.21 14.15
C VAL A 59 -11.78 5.76 14.03
N GLY A 60 -12.93 5.39 14.61
CA GLY A 60 -13.52 4.06 14.46
C GLY A 60 -13.88 3.75 13.00
N LEU A 61 -14.57 4.67 12.31
CA LEU A 61 -14.91 4.52 10.88
C LEU A 61 -13.66 4.40 10.00
N VAL A 62 -12.67 5.26 10.20
CA VAL A 62 -11.40 5.22 9.48
C VAL A 62 -10.64 3.93 9.77
N GLY A 63 -10.61 3.48 11.03
CA GLY A 63 -9.97 2.23 11.42
C GLY A 63 -10.56 0.99 10.75
N VAL A 64 -11.84 1.02 10.35
CA VAL A 64 -12.50 -0.09 9.63
C VAL A 64 -12.29 0.00 8.11
N ILE A 65 -12.42 1.19 7.52
CA ILE A 65 -12.36 1.37 6.05
C ILE A 65 -10.91 1.34 5.53
N SER A 66 -10.00 1.96 6.29
CA SER A 66 -8.60 2.11 5.92
C SER A 66 -7.87 0.78 5.64
N PRO A 67 -7.98 -0.30 6.45
CA PRO A 67 -7.31 -1.56 6.14
C PRO A 67 -7.87 -2.23 4.88
N ILE A 68 -9.17 -2.09 4.61
CA ILE A 68 -9.81 -2.68 3.42
C ILE A 68 -9.23 -2.02 2.15
N MET A 69 -9.12 -0.70 2.13
CA MET A 69 -8.49 0.03 1.03
C MET A 69 -7.00 -0.28 0.90
N GLY A 70 -6.29 -0.40 2.03
CA GLY A 70 -4.89 -0.82 2.07
C GLY A 70 -4.67 -2.16 1.38
N TRP A 71 -5.50 -3.17 1.70
CA TRP A 71 -5.44 -4.50 1.09
C TRP A 71 -5.80 -4.50 -0.39
N LEU A 72 -6.83 -3.74 -0.80
CA LEU A 72 -7.19 -3.58 -2.21
C LEU A 72 -6.04 -3.01 -3.05
N CYS A 73 -5.40 -1.95 -2.53
CA CYS A 73 -4.27 -1.32 -3.20
C CYS A 73 -3.05 -2.26 -3.28
N LEU A 74 -2.78 -3.00 -2.20
CA LEU A 74 -1.67 -3.96 -2.13
C LEU A 74 -1.89 -5.12 -3.11
N LEU A 75 -3.08 -5.73 -3.13
CA LEU A 75 -3.41 -6.81 -4.05
C LEU A 75 -3.39 -6.33 -5.51
N GLY A 76 -3.99 -5.16 -5.80
CA GLY A 76 -4.00 -4.57 -7.13
C GLY A 76 -2.59 -4.27 -7.65
N GLY A 77 -1.76 -3.64 -6.81
CA GLY A 77 -0.36 -3.36 -7.13
C GLY A 77 0.52 -4.62 -7.20
N THR A 78 0.19 -5.70 -6.50
CA THR A 78 0.93 -6.96 -6.64
C THR A 78 0.55 -7.68 -7.93
N LEU A 79 -0.75 -7.78 -8.24
CA LEU A 79 -1.27 -8.43 -9.45
C LEU A 79 -0.78 -7.76 -10.72
N MET A 80 -0.88 -6.42 -10.81
CA MET A 80 -0.36 -5.70 -11.97
C MET A 80 1.17 -5.87 -12.09
N GLY A 81 1.88 -6.05 -10.99
CA GLY A 81 3.34 -6.21 -10.99
C GLY A 81 3.73 -7.57 -11.56
N VAL A 82 3.01 -8.62 -11.13
CA VAL A 82 3.15 -9.97 -11.67
C VAL A 82 2.77 -10.02 -13.16
N LEU A 83 1.67 -9.36 -13.56
CA LEU A 83 1.27 -9.28 -14.96
C LEU A 83 2.30 -8.55 -15.83
N ASP A 84 2.84 -7.42 -15.37
CA ASP A 84 3.90 -6.68 -16.07
C ASP A 84 5.16 -7.55 -16.28
N LEU A 85 5.51 -8.36 -15.26
CA LEU A 85 6.63 -9.30 -15.31
C LEU A 85 6.36 -10.45 -16.28
N LEU A 86 5.15 -11.01 -16.28
CA LEU A 86 4.75 -12.10 -17.18
C LEU A 86 4.78 -11.64 -18.65
N ILE A 87 4.23 -10.45 -18.94
CA ILE A 87 4.20 -9.86 -20.28
C ILE A 87 5.63 -9.53 -20.76
N HIS A 88 6.49 -9.02 -19.88
CA HIS A 88 7.90 -8.79 -20.23
C HIS A 88 8.62 -10.10 -20.54
N HIS A 89 8.35 -11.17 -19.77
CA HIS A 89 8.98 -12.46 -19.95
C HIS A 89 8.54 -13.16 -21.25
N GLU A 90 7.28 -13.04 -21.64
CA GLU A 90 6.80 -13.52 -22.95
C GLU A 90 7.47 -12.80 -24.13
N ARG A 91 7.69 -11.49 -24.03
CA ARG A 91 8.37 -10.74 -25.09
C ARG A 91 9.86 -11.08 -25.27
N LEU A 92 10.49 -11.70 -24.27
CA LEU A 92 11.92 -12.05 -24.26
C LEU A 92 12.22 -13.46 -24.77
N LEU A 93 11.20 -14.29 -25.03
CA LEU A 93 11.33 -15.59 -25.70
C LEU A 93 10.99 -15.42 -27.19
N PRO A 94 11.98 -15.20 -28.07
CA PRO A 94 11.74 -15.27 -29.50
C PRO A 94 11.42 -16.73 -29.87
N HIS A 95 10.22 -16.95 -30.42
CA HIS A 95 9.92 -18.13 -31.23
C HIS A 95 10.64 -18.03 -32.58
#